data_AF-R5K6K2-F1
#
_entry.id   AF-R5K6K2-F1
#
_cell.length_a   1.000
_cell.length_b   1.000
_cell.length_c   1.000
_cell.angle_alpha   90.00
_cell.angle_beta   90.00
_cell.angle_gamma   90.00
#
_symmetry.space_group_name_H-M   'P 1'
#
loop_
_entity.id
_entity.type
_entity.pdbx_description
1 polymer ?
#
loop_
_entity_poly.entity_id
_entity_poly.type
_entity_poly.pdbx_seq_one_letter_code
_entity_poly.pdbx_strand_id
1 'polypeptide(L)'
;MAKTLNELAGELKTLIIELQSDAHNQGNLRVERYNNLKLIMEPSKNSSPHVIVDLAMADAEFDIRTGQKLNGGLGPDERYVLRWFNKANTLTQLQETWNNAVKNRGKVKED
;
A
#
# COMPACT_ATOMS: atom_id res chain seq x y z
N MET A 1 15.70 -8.51 -5.00
CA MET A 1 15.71 -7.06 -4.70
C MET A 1 14.36 -6.73 -4.10
N ALA A 2 14.31 -6.01 -2.97
CA ALA A 2 13.04 -5.59 -2.40
C ALA A 2 12.39 -4.56 -3.33
N LYS A 3 11.09 -4.70 -3.59
CA LYS A 3 10.35 -3.73 -4.42
C LYS A 3 10.27 -2.38 -3.72
N THR A 4 10.26 -1.32 -4.51
CA THR A 4 10.01 0.03 -4.02
C THR A 4 8.54 0.22 -3.68
N LEU A 5 8.23 1.21 -2.83
CA LEU A 5 6.84 1.57 -2.51
C LEU A 5 6.03 1.94 -3.76
N ASN A 6 6.67 2.57 -4.74
CA ASN A 6 6.03 2.91 -6.02
C ASN A 6 5.67 1.68 -6.85
N GLU A 7 6.53 0.65 -6.87
CA GLU A 7 6.22 -0.61 -7.54
C GLU A 7 5.06 -1.33 -6.85
N LEU A 8 5.10 -1.41 -5.51
CA LEU A 8 4.02 -2.00 -4.71
C LEU A 8 2.68 -1.25 -4.89
N ALA A 9 2.73 0.09 -4.97
CA ALA A 9 1.58 0.94 -5.27
C ALA A 9 1.03 0.62 -6.67
N GLY A 10 1.90 0.46 -7.66
CA GLY A 10 1.54 0.04 -9.02
C GLY A 10 0.87 -1.34 -9.06
N GLU A 11 1.40 -2.31 -8.31
CA GLU A 11 0.79 -3.65 -8.20
C GLU A 11 -0.60 -3.60 -7.55
N LEU A 12 -0.76 -2.82 -6.49
CA LEU A 12 -2.05 -2.62 -5.84
C LEU A 12 -3.04 -1.97 -6.83
N LYS A 13 -2.61 -0.94 -7.57
CA LYS A 13 -3.44 -0.31 -8.61
C LYS A 13 -3.88 -1.32 -9.67
N THR A 14 -2.96 -2.11 -10.21
CA THR A 14 -3.27 -3.15 -11.21
C THR A 14 -4.27 -4.15 -10.66
N LEU A 15 -4.05 -4.64 -9.44
CA LEU A 15 -4.98 -5.55 -8.77
C LEU A 15 -6.39 -4.96 -8.65
N ILE A 16 -6.50 -3.71 -8.21
CA ILE A 16 -7.80 -3.05 -8.06
C ILE A 16 -8.53 -2.99 -9.41
N ILE A 17 -7.81 -2.63 -10.49
CA ILE A 17 -8.35 -2.56 -11.84
C ILE A 17 -8.81 -3.95 -12.32
N GLU A 18 -8.00 -4.99 -12.12
CA GLU A 18 -8.33 -6.38 -12.47
C GLU A 18 -9.59 -6.84 -11.73
N LEU A 19 -9.63 -6.67 -10.40
CA LEU A 19 -10.76 -7.09 -9.57
C LEU A 19 -12.06 -6.35 -9.90
N GLN A 20 -11.97 -5.09 -10.32
CA GLN A 20 -13.14 -4.33 -10.76
C GLN A 20 -13.56 -4.67 -12.19
N SER A 21 -12.63 -5.07 -13.05
CA SER A 21 -12.92 -5.49 -14.44
C SER A 21 -13.63 -6.84 -14.48
N ASP A 22 -13.27 -7.76 -13.58
CA ASP A 22 -13.89 -9.09 -13.45
C ASP A 22 -15.33 -9.01 -12.91
N ALA A 23 -15.60 -8.03 -12.04
CA ALA A 23 -16.87 -7.87 -11.36
C ALA A 23 -17.99 -7.27 -12.24
N HIS A 24 -18.19 -7.70 -13.50
CA HIS A 24 -19.32 -7.29 -14.38
C HIS A 24 -19.60 -5.76 -14.50
N ASN A 25 -18.70 -4.90 -14.03
CA ASN A 25 -18.93 -3.47 -13.81
C ASN A 25 -18.18 -2.60 -14.83
N GLN A 26 -17.99 -3.14 -16.05
CA GLN A 26 -17.16 -2.53 -17.10
C GLN A 26 -17.59 -1.12 -17.52
N GLY A 27 -18.80 -0.67 -17.17
CA GLY A 27 -19.31 0.66 -17.54
C GLY A 27 -18.95 1.81 -16.60
N ASN A 28 -18.43 1.57 -15.38
CA ASN A 28 -18.30 2.64 -14.37
C ASN A 28 -16.96 2.66 -13.62
N LEU A 29 -15.95 1.98 -14.17
CA LEU A 29 -14.64 1.82 -13.54
C LEU A 29 -13.81 3.10 -13.74
N ARG A 30 -13.76 3.95 -12.71
CA ARG A 30 -12.96 5.19 -12.73
C ARG A 30 -11.50 4.90 -12.41
N VAL A 31 -10.77 4.35 -13.39
CA VAL A 31 -9.33 4.03 -13.30
C VAL A 31 -8.52 5.23 -12.81
N GLU A 32 -8.91 6.43 -13.23
CA GLU A 32 -8.27 7.70 -12.90
C GLU A 32 -8.24 7.99 -11.39
N ARG A 33 -9.19 7.47 -10.61
CA ARG A 33 -9.19 7.60 -9.14
C ARG A 33 -7.92 7.01 -8.53
N TYR A 34 -7.40 5.93 -9.12
CA TYR A 34 -6.23 5.21 -8.63
C TYR A 34 -4.91 5.73 -9.20
N ASN A 35 -4.93 6.79 -10.04
CA ASN A 35 -3.69 7.42 -10.52
C ASN A 35 -2.89 8.08 -9.40
N ASN A 36 -3.59 8.56 -8.37
CA ASN A 36 -2.97 9.20 -7.21
C ASN A 36 -2.69 8.22 -6.06
N LEU A 37 -2.78 6.90 -6.30
CA LEU A 37 -2.50 5.91 -5.27
C LEU A 37 -1.02 5.98 -4.87
N LYS A 38 -0.78 6.17 -3.58
CA LYS A 38 0.56 6.22 -2.99
C LYS A 38 0.64 5.31 -1.78
N LEU A 39 1.79 4.69 -1.61
CA LEU A 39 2.12 3.97 -0.39
C LEU A 39 3.15 4.77 0.38
N ILE A 40 2.84 5.08 1.63
CA ILE A 40 3.68 5.87 2.52
C ILE A 40 4.05 4.98 3.71
N MET A 41 5.31 5.01 4.12
CA MET A 41 5.79 4.36 5.34
C MET A 41 6.54 5.39 6.16
N GLU A 42 6.22 5.49 7.45
CA GLU A 42 6.89 6.43 8.36
C GLU A 42 7.66 5.70 9.49
N PRO A 43 8.71 4.91 9.17
CA PRO A 43 9.58 4.30 10.19
C PRO A 43 10.29 5.35 11.05
N SER A 44 10.40 6.57 10.53
CA SER A 44 10.93 7.76 11.20
C SER A 44 10.09 8.20 12.40
N LYS A 45 8.76 7.98 12.37
CA LYS A 45 7.81 8.44 13.39
C LYS A 45 7.25 7.31 14.25
N ASN A 46 7.03 6.14 13.66
CA ASN A 46 6.46 4.98 14.34
C ASN A 46 7.44 3.81 14.31
N SER A 47 7.75 3.26 15.50
CA SER A 47 8.56 2.04 15.62
C SER A 47 7.81 0.78 15.18
N SER A 48 6.48 0.85 15.10
CA SER A 48 5.66 -0.25 14.60
C SER A 48 5.68 -0.27 13.06
N PRO A 49 6.05 -1.38 12.41
CA PRO A 49 5.92 -1.55 10.97
C PRO A 49 4.47 -1.41 10.51
N HIS A 50 4.21 -0.35 9.74
CA HIS A 50 2.91 -0.01 9.18
C HIS A 50 3.09 0.56 7.76
N VAL A 51 2.01 0.57 6.99
CA VAL A 51 1.94 1.21 5.68
C VAL A 51 0.66 2.02 5.59
N ILE A 52 0.77 3.26 5.11
CA ILE A 52 -0.36 4.14 4.83
C ILE A 52 -0.62 4.04 3.34
N VAL A 53 -1.82 3.61 3.00
CA VAL A 53 -2.34 3.60 1.63
C VAL A 53 -3.10 4.90 1.45
N ASP A 54 -2.53 5.82 0.69
CA ASP A 54 -3.14 7.10 0.33
C ASP A 54 -3.82 6.96 -1.04
N LEU A 55 -5.13 7.21 -1.08
CA LEU A 55 -5.96 7.12 -2.26
C LEU A 55 -6.76 8.42 -2.44
N ALA A 56 -6.13 9.41 -3.07
CA ALA A 56 -6.72 10.69 -3.46
C ALA A 56 -7.30 11.54 -2.31
N MET A 57 -8.47 11.18 -1.77
CA MET A 57 -9.16 11.89 -0.68
C MET A 57 -9.34 11.03 0.57
N ALA A 58 -8.86 9.78 0.54
CA ALA A 58 -8.96 8.86 1.64
C ALA A 58 -7.60 8.19 1.88
N ASP A 59 -7.24 8.05 3.14
CA ASP A 59 -6.07 7.31 3.57
C ASP A 59 -6.47 6.23 4.57
N ALA A 60 -5.71 5.14 4.58
CA ALA A 60 -5.82 4.12 5.61
C ALA A 60 -4.46 3.55 5.96
N GLU A 61 -4.23 3.39 7.25
CA GLU A 61 -3.04 2.81 7.84
C GLU A 61 -3.27 1.33 8.12
N PHE A 62 -2.34 0.48 7.71
CA PHE A 62 -2.38 -0.96 7.93
C PHE A 62 -1.08 -1.45 8.54
N ASP A 63 -1.19 -2.39 9.46
CA ASP A 63 -0.06 -3.10 10.04
C ASP A 63 0.47 -4.12 9.01
N ILE A 64 1.76 -4.04 8.67
CA ILE A 64 2.36 -4.93 7.66
C ILE A 64 2.82 -6.28 8.23
N ARG A 65 2.74 -6.47 9.56
CA ARG A 65 2.97 -7.76 10.22
C ARG A 65 1.72 -8.61 10.18
N THR A 66 0.57 -8.01 10.46
CA THR A 66 -0.72 -8.72 10.55
C THR A 66 -1.61 -8.51 9.34
N GLY A 67 -1.35 -7.49 8.51
CA GLY A 67 -2.24 -7.07 7.43
C GLY A 67 -3.53 -6.40 7.92
N GLN A 68 -3.63 -6.11 9.22
CA GLN A 68 -4.83 -5.51 9.82
C GLN A 68 -4.81 -3.99 9.68
N LYS A 69 -6.00 -3.40 9.53
CA LYS A 69 -6.15 -1.95 9.55
C LYS A 69 -5.88 -1.41 10.95
N LEU A 70 -5.06 -0.36 11.03
CA LEU A 70 -4.76 0.38 12.25
C LEU A 70 -5.63 1.65 12.35
N ASN A 71 -5.60 2.50 11.31
CA ASN A 71 -6.29 3.78 11.30
C ASN A 71 -6.85 4.12 9.91
N GLY A 72 -7.72 5.13 9.85
CA GLY A 72 -8.29 5.63 8.60
C GLY A 72 -9.28 4.67 7.95
N GLY A 73 -9.57 4.91 6.68
CA GLY A 73 -10.50 4.09 5.91
C GLY A 73 -10.63 4.53 4.45
N LEU A 74 -10.51 3.56 3.54
CA LEU A 74 -10.65 3.79 2.09
C LEU A 74 -12.09 3.54 1.60
N GLY A 75 -13.05 3.39 2.53
CA GLY A 75 -14.43 3.04 2.21
C GLY A 75 -14.51 1.71 1.45
N PRO A 76 -15.20 1.65 0.28
CA PRO A 76 -15.35 0.42 -0.48
C PRO A 76 -14.03 -0.09 -1.09
N ASP A 77 -13.01 0.77 -1.21
CA ASP A 77 -11.71 0.41 -1.78
C ASP A 77 -10.84 -0.39 -0.80
N GLU A 78 -11.16 -0.35 0.49
CA GLU A 78 -10.46 -1.07 1.56
C GLU A 78 -10.42 -2.60 1.31
N ARG A 79 -11.50 -3.15 0.75
CA ARG A 79 -11.57 -4.59 0.42
C ARG A 79 -10.49 -5.04 -0.56
N TYR A 80 -10.07 -4.15 -1.47
CA TYR A 80 -9.05 -4.46 -2.45
C TYR A 80 -7.66 -4.46 -1.82
N VAL A 81 -7.43 -3.53 -0.89
CA VAL A 81 -6.20 -3.49 -0.09
C VAL A 81 -6.08 -4.74 0.78
N LEU A 82 -7.16 -5.16 1.44
CA LEU A 82 -7.18 -6.41 2.21
C LEU A 82 -6.93 -7.65 1.33
N ARG A 83 -7.47 -7.69 0.11
CA ARG A 83 -7.17 -8.76 -0.86
C ARG A 83 -5.71 -8.73 -1.32
N TRP A 84 -5.14 -7.53 -1.49
CA TRP A 84 -3.73 -7.37 -1.84
C TRP A 84 -2.81 -7.88 -0.73
N PHE A 85 -3.11 -7.61 0.54
CA PHE A 85 -2.38 -8.17 1.67
C PHE A 85 -2.46 -9.69 1.75
N ASN A 86 -3.58 -10.28 1.34
CA ASN A 86 -3.74 -11.73 1.25
C ASN A 86 -2.99 -12.37 0.06
N LYS A 87 -2.44 -11.59 -0.88
CA LYS A 87 -1.58 -12.16 -1.93
C LYS A 87 -0.25 -12.63 -1.32
N ALA A 88 0.21 -13.78 -1.81
CA ALA A 88 1.49 -14.34 -1.42
C ALA A 88 2.61 -13.31 -1.65
N ASN A 89 3.50 -13.17 -0.65
CA ASN A 89 4.66 -12.29 -0.66
C ASN A 89 4.38 -10.77 -0.58
N THR A 90 3.13 -10.30 -0.52
CA THR A 90 2.87 -8.85 -0.37
C THR A 90 3.38 -8.33 0.97
N LEU A 91 2.95 -8.97 2.07
CA LEU A 91 3.37 -8.59 3.43
C LEU A 91 4.89 -8.74 3.61
N THR A 92 5.47 -9.83 3.10
CA THR A 92 6.92 -10.05 3.12
C THR A 92 7.67 -8.91 2.43
N GLN A 93 7.25 -8.53 1.22
CA GLN A 93 7.87 -7.43 0.49
C GLN A 93 7.72 -6.10 1.22
N LEU A 94 6.55 -5.80 1.78
CA LEU A 94 6.35 -4.60 2.58
C LEU A 94 7.25 -4.57 3.82
N GLN A 95 7.42 -5.70 4.50
CA GLN A 95 8.34 -5.82 5.63
C GLN A 95 9.79 -5.65 5.19
N GLU A 96 10.20 -6.18 4.04
CA GLU A 96 11.52 -5.94 3.46
C GLU A 96 11.73 -4.46 3.11
N THR A 97 10.75 -3.82 2.47
CA THR A 97 10.77 -2.38 2.14
C THR A 97 10.85 -1.55 3.42
N TRP A 98 10.07 -1.89 4.45
CA TRP A 98 10.14 -1.26 5.77
C TRP A 98 11.51 -1.42 6.41
N ASN A 99 12.05 -2.64 6.45
CA ASN A 99 13.38 -2.90 7.01
C ASN A 99 14.47 -2.14 6.25
N ASN A 100 14.37 -2.04 4.92
CA ASN A 100 15.28 -1.24 4.12
C ASN A 100 15.14 0.26 4.39
N ALA A 101 13.90 0.75 4.57
CA ALA A 101 13.65 2.14 4.95
C ALA A 101 14.19 2.45 6.37
N VAL A 102 14.02 1.53 7.33
CA VAL A 102 14.60 1.61 8.68
C VAL A 102 16.13 1.59 8.64
N LYS A 103 16.74 0.72 7.82
CA LYS A 103 18.20 0.69 7.63
C LYS A 103 18.72 1.96 6.97
N ASN A 104 17.98 2.50 6.00
CA ASN A 104 18.31 3.75 5.32
C ASN A 104 17.99 5.01 6.15
N ARG A 105 17.18 4.90 7.22
CA ARG A 105 16.98 5.95 8.25
C ARG A 105 18.31 6.43 8.85
N GLY A 106 19.31 5.54 8.88
CA GLY A 106 20.67 5.85 9.31
C GLY A 106 21.60 6.43 8.23
N LYS A 107 21.14 6.57 6.98
CA LYS A 107 21.91 7.12 5.85
C LYS A 107 21.41 8.47 5.34
N VAL A 108 20.46 9.11 6.01
CA VAL A 108 20.08 10.49 5.72
C VAL A 108 20.68 11.39 6.77
N LYS A 109 21.97 11.69 6.58
CA LYS A 109 22.61 12.98 6.88
C LYS A 109 24.02 12.95 6.28
N GLU A 110 24.44 14.11 5.77
CA GLU A 110 25.63 14.41 4.96
C GLU A 110 25.37 14.11 3.47
N ASP A 111 25.13 15.09 2.60
CA ASP A 111 25.66 16.47 2.49
C ASP A 111 24.59 17.44 1.95
#